data_AF-A0AA49JGP0-F1
#
_entry.id   AF-A0AA49JGP0-F1
#
_cell.length_a   1.000
_cell.length_b   1.000
_cell.length_c   1.000
_cell.angle_alpha   90.00
_cell.angle_beta   90.00
_cell.angle_gamma   90.00
#
_symmetry.space_group_name_H-M   'P 1'
#
loop_
_entity.id
_entity.type
_entity.pdbx_description
1 polymer ?
#
loop_
_entity_poly.entity_id
_entity_poly.type
_entity_poly.pdbx_seq_one_letter_code
_entity_poly.pdbx_strand_id
1 'polypeptide(L)'
;MYLVTGATGLIGSYICRNLLRQGHAIRALRRKSSSMALVEDIQDQIEWVEGDLLDVAALYSHTEGIEGIVHSAAFISYNSRDEGMMQKVNVEGTANMVNVALAREVNYFLHISSVAAVGKQRSQQLIDETHKLNPTDDLTGYARSKWLSEMEVWRGISEGLPAAIVNPSLVLGPGELNRSSTQIFKYIQEQRRFYTSGVVNYVDVRDVAEVARKIMDAGLTGERYILSAGSATYKQLFDKVAQALDKRPPNIKVGVPLIKWVSALDQARTFLTKQPPLVSNELAQVAKNTHTYSSKKVEEALKIQFRSLEETVRWCGKELSKKMEKSPM
;
A
#
# COMPACT_ATOMS: atom_id res chain seq x y z
N MET A 1 -15.82 -1.89 18.78
CA MET A 1 -14.95 -0.78 18.30
C MET A 1 -13.75 -1.37 17.56
N TYR A 2 -13.28 -0.72 16.49
CA TYR A 2 -12.07 -1.13 15.75
C TYR A 2 -10.87 -0.24 16.06
N LEU A 3 -9.68 -0.83 16.22
CA LEU A 3 -8.41 -0.12 16.23
C LEU A 3 -7.81 -0.10 14.82
N VAL A 4 -7.55 1.08 14.27
CA VAL A 4 -6.90 1.23 12.96
C VAL A 4 -5.50 1.84 13.12
N THR A 5 -4.49 1.10 12.68
CA THR A 5 -3.13 1.66 12.54
C THR A 5 -2.92 2.12 11.10
N GLY A 6 -2.15 3.21 10.91
CA GLY A 6 -1.95 3.77 9.57
C GLY A 6 -3.17 4.54 9.05
N ALA A 7 -4.09 4.94 9.93
CA ALA A 7 -5.30 5.70 9.61
C ALA A 7 -5.01 7.04 8.90
N THR A 8 -3.84 7.63 9.14
CA THR A 8 -3.39 8.88 8.50
C THR A 8 -2.85 8.67 7.07
N GLY A 9 -2.69 7.41 6.63
CA GLY A 9 -2.26 7.06 5.29
C GLY A 9 -3.42 6.92 4.29
N LEU A 10 -3.08 6.75 3.00
CA LEU A 10 -4.06 6.60 1.93
C LEU A 10 -5.06 5.47 2.20
N ILE A 11 -4.59 4.24 2.41
CA ILE A 11 -5.50 3.09 2.61
C ILE A 11 -6.26 3.22 3.94
N GLY A 12 -5.56 3.45 5.05
CA GLY A 12 -6.15 3.53 6.38
C GLY A 12 -7.24 4.60 6.47
N SER A 13 -7.04 5.79 5.88
CA SER A 13 -8.04 6.86 5.92
C SER A 13 -9.34 6.50 5.19
N TYR A 14 -9.27 5.71 4.11
CA TYR A 14 -10.45 5.24 3.40
C TYR A 14 -11.12 4.07 4.11
N ILE A 15 -10.35 3.19 4.76
CA ILE A 15 -10.90 2.16 5.65
C ILE A 15 -11.66 2.82 6.80
N CYS A 16 -11.10 3.85 7.45
CA CYS A 16 -11.80 4.57 8.51
C CYS A 16 -13.14 5.15 8.02
N ARG A 17 -13.17 5.82 6.86
CA ARG A 17 -14.43 6.31 6.27
C ARG A 17 -15.42 5.19 6.00
N ASN A 18 -14.96 4.04 5.52
CA ASN A 18 -15.83 2.90 5.23
C ASN A 18 -16.46 2.35 6.52
N LEU A 19 -15.65 2.17 7.57
CA LEU A 19 -16.10 1.69 8.87
C LEU A 19 -17.06 2.68 9.57
N LEU A 20 -16.75 3.98 9.58
CA LEU A 20 -17.63 5.02 10.15
C LEU A 20 -19.00 5.06 9.47
N ARG A 21 -19.03 4.95 8.13
CA ARG A 21 -20.30 4.90 7.37
C ARG A 21 -21.19 3.72 7.71
N GLN A 22 -20.63 2.66 8.30
CA GLN A 22 -21.37 1.49 8.77
C GLN A 22 -21.69 1.54 10.27
N GLY A 23 -21.42 2.67 10.92
CA GLY A 23 -21.74 2.89 12.33
C GLY A 23 -20.73 2.29 13.30
N HIS A 24 -19.56 1.85 12.83
CA HIS A 24 -18.52 1.36 13.74
C HIS A 24 -17.77 2.50 14.41
N ALA A 25 -17.57 2.39 15.73
CA ALA A 25 -16.65 3.24 16.46
C ALA A 25 -15.19 2.89 16.12
N ILE A 26 -14.34 3.92 15.99
CA ILE A 26 -12.94 3.77 15.60
C ILE A 26 -12.05 4.43 16.64
N ARG A 27 -11.05 3.66 17.10
CA ARG A 27 -9.83 4.18 17.71
C ARG A 27 -8.71 4.12 16.66
N ALA A 28 -7.88 5.16 16.55
CA ALA A 28 -6.81 5.18 15.57
C ALA A 28 -5.47 5.57 16.19
N LEU A 29 -4.45 4.75 15.93
CA LEU A 29 -3.07 5.00 16.36
C LEU A 29 -2.40 5.98 15.39
N ARG A 30 -1.82 7.05 15.95
CA ARG A 30 -0.98 7.99 15.20
C ARG A 30 0.31 8.32 15.97
N ARG A 31 1.32 8.76 15.24
CA ARG A 31 2.49 9.42 15.82
C ARG A 31 2.19 10.92 15.96
N LYS A 32 2.84 11.60 16.90
CA LYS A 32 2.74 13.07 17.06
C LYS A 32 3.05 13.83 15.76
N SER A 33 3.99 13.32 14.97
CA SER A 33 4.42 13.90 13.69
C SER A 33 3.55 13.50 12.49
N SER A 34 2.49 12.70 12.69
CA SER A 34 1.63 12.27 11.58
C SER A 34 0.85 13.44 10.99
N SER A 35 0.82 13.51 9.65
CA SER A 35 -0.07 14.41 8.91
C SER A 35 -1.52 13.96 9.07
N MET A 36 -2.42 14.89 9.41
CA MET A 36 -3.86 14.64 9.55
C MET A 36 -4.65 14.99 8.29
N ALA A 37 -3.97 15.45 7.22
CA ALA A 37 -4.61 16.01 6.03
C ALA A 37 -5.57 15.06 5.30
N LEU A 38 -5.38 13.73 5.43
CA LEU A 38 -6.27 12.74 4.82
C LEU A 38 -7.45 12.33 5.68
N VAL A 39 -7.56 12.84 6.90
CA VAL A 39 -8.61 12.48 7.87
C VAL A 39 -9.25 13.72 8.52
N GLU A 40 -8.91 14.92 8.07
CA GLU A 40 -9.40 16.20 8.63
C GLU A 40 -10.94 16.27 8.69
N ASP A 41 -11.63 15.77 7.66
CA ASP A 41 -13.09 15.72 7.54
C ASP A 41 -13.77 14.72 8.49
N ILE A 42 -13.00 13.79 9.08
CA ILE A 42 -13.52 12.74 9.97
C ILE A 42 -12.79 12.69 11.32
N GLN A 43 -11.90 13.66 11.59
CA GLN A 43 -11.01 13.58 12.75
C GLN A 43 -11.79 13.55 14.07
N ASP A 44 -12.90 14.28 14.15
CA ASP A 44 -13.77 14.38 15.33
C ASP A 44 -14.66 13.14 15.52
N GLN A 45 -14.71 12.24 14.54
CA GLN A 45 -15.44 10.98 14.60
C GLN A 45 -14.54 9.81 15.01
N ILE A 46 -13.24 10.06 15.24
CA ILE A 46 -12.24 9.05 15.54
C ILE A 46 -11.64 9.33 16.91
N GLU A 47 -11.55 8.30 17.75
CA GLU A 47 -10.78 8.36 18.98
C GLU A 47 -9.29 8.23 18.67
N TRP A 48 -8.55 9.33 18.73
CA TRP A 48 -7.12 9.34 18.43
C TRP A 48 -6.29 8.98 19.65
N VAL A 49 -5.41 7.99 19.47
CA VAL A 49 -4.39 7.63 20.47
C VAL A 49 -3.01 7.81 19.89
N GLU A 50 -2.10 8.33 20.71
CA GLU A 50 -0.71 8.53 20.32
C GLU A 50 0.14 7.32 20.72
N GLY A 51 1.01 6.89 19.81
CA GLY A 51 1.97 5.83 20.09
C GLY A 51 2.79 5.43 18.88
N ASP A 52 3.74 4.54 19.11
CA ASP A 52 4.58 3.92 18.09
C ASP A 52 4.35 2.40 18.10
N LEU A 53 4.50 1.74 16.95
CA LEU A 53 4.34 0.29 16.86
C LEU A 53 5.41 -0.49 17.65
N LEU A 54 6.51 0.18 18.00
CA LEU A 54 7.58 -0.40 18.80
C LEU A 54 7.37 -0.21 20.32
N ASP A 55 6.33 0.52 20.73
CA ASP A 55 5.96 0.68 22.14
C ASP A 55 4.85 -0.30 22.53
N VAL A 56 5.24 -1.51 22.90
CA VAL A 56 4.32 -2.61 23.24
C VAL A 56 3.39 -2.25 24.40
N ALA A 57 3.86 -1.49 25.40
CA ALA A 57 3.06 -1.10 26.55
C ALA A 57 1.94 -0.13 26.15
N ALA A 58 2.27 0.84 25.30
CA ALA A 58 1.26 1.74 24.72
C ALA A 58 0.27 0.96 23.84
N LEU A 59 0.75 0.06 22.98
CA LEU A 59 -0.12 -0.77 22.15
C LEU A 59 -1.10 -1.61 22.99
N TYR A 60 -0.61 -2.27 24.03
CA TYR A 60 -1.44 -3.08 24.93
C TYR A 60 -2.53 -2.26 25.63
N SER A 61 -2.21 -1.03 26.04
CA SER A 61 -3.16 -0.09 26.64
C SER A 61 -4.21 0.36 25.60
N HIS A 62 -3.77 0.72 24.40
CA HIS A 62 -4.63 1.20 23.32
C HIS A 62 -5.56 0.13 22.73
N THR A 63 -5.27 -1.15 22.98
CA THR A 63 -6.13 -2.27 22.59
C THR A 63 -7.21 -2.64 23.62
N GLU A 64 -7.31 -1.94 24.74
CA GLU A 64 -8.38 -2.17 25.71
C GLU A 64 -9.76 -1.86 25.10
N GLY A 65 -10.70 -2.82 25.20
CA GLY A 65 -12.05 -2.71 24.66
C GLY A 65 -12.15 -2.78 23.13
N ILE A 66 -11.07 -3.16 22.44
CA ILE A 66 -11.05 -3.29 20.97
C ILE A 66 -11.52 -4.68 20.55
N GLU A 67 -12.51 -4.71 19.65
CA GLU A 67 -13.07 -5.96 19.11
C GLU A 67 -12.30 -6.43 17.88
N GLY A 68 -11.81 -5.50 17.07
CA GLY A 68 -11.10 -5.83 15.84
C GLY A 68 -9.98 -4.84 15.54
N ILE A 69 -8.92 -5.34 14.92
CA ILE A 69 -7.75 -4.54 14.56
C ILE A 69 -7.60 -4.53 13.04
N VAL A 70 -7.45 -3.35 12.45
CA VAL A 70 -6.97 -3.18 11.08
C VAL A 70 -5.54 -2.64 11.10
N HIS A 71 -4.60 -3.51 10.76
CA HIS A 71 -3.18 -3.17 10.70
C HIS A 71 -2.77 -2.74 9.28
N SER A 72 -2.81 -1.43 9.02
CA SER A 72 -2.38 -0.81 7.75
C SER A 72 -1.11 0.04 7.87
N ALA A 73 -0.53 0.17 9.06
CA ALA A 73 0.68 0.94 9.25
C ALA A 73 1.90 0.24 8.63
N ALA A 74 2.73 1.01 7.94
CA ALA A 74 4.03 0.59 7.45
C ALA A 74 4.94 1.81 7.27
N PHE A 75 6.23 1.62 7.51
CA PHE A 75 7.26 2.53 7.05
C PHE A 75 7.70 2.11 5.64
N ILE A 76 7.60 3.05 4.69
CA ILE A 76 7.92 2.84 3.28
C ILE A 76 9.07 3.77 2.93
N SER A 77 10.21 3.20 2.55
CA SER A 77 11.34 3.91 1.97
C SER A 77 11.91 3.12 0.80
N TYR A 78 12.36 3.85 -0.21
CA TYR A 78 13.03 3.30 -1.39
C TYR A 78 14.56 3.53 -1.33
N ASN A 79 15.04 4.03 -0.21
CA ASN A 79 16.46 4.21 0.06
C ASN A 79 17.01 2.97 0.76
N SER A 80 18.09 2.38 0.23
CA SER A 80 18.71 1.19 0.82
C SER A 80 19.23 1.41 2.25
N ARG A 81 19.58 2.65 2.62
CA ARG A 81 19.99 2.98 3.99
C ARG A 81 18.88 2.80 5.03
N ASP A 82 17.63 2.86 4.60
CA ASP A 82 16.45 2.77 5.46
C ASP A 82 15.94 1.34 5.59
N GLU A 83 16.57 0.36 4.95
CA GLU A 83 16.11 -1.03 4.95
C GLU A 83 16.01 -1.61 6.36
N GLY A 84 17.00 -1.38 7.21
CA GLY A 84 16.96 -1.81 8.61
C GLY A 84 15.80 -1.20 9.39
N MET A 85 15.47 0.07 9.13
CA MET A 85 14.32 0.74 9.75
C MET A 85 12.99 0.22 9.20
N MET A 86 12.90 -0.07 7.90
CA MET A 86 11.72 -0.72 7.31
C MET A 86 11.50 -2.10 7.91
N GLN A 87 12.55 -2.92 8.02
CA GLN A 87 12.43 -4.24 8.65
C GLN A 87 11.99 -4.11 10.10
N LYS A 88 12.62 -3.22 10.87
CA LYS A 88 12.24 -2.98 12.26
C LYS A 88 10.78 -2.57 12.40
N VAL A 89 10.37 -1.47 11.77
CA VAL A 89 9.01 -0.94 11.95
C VAL A 89 7.95 -1.87 11.36
N ASN A 90 8.19 -2.45 10.18
CA ASN A 90 7.18 -3.27 9.53
C ASN A 90 7.09 -4.65 10.18
N VAL A 91 8.22 -5.32 10.43
CA VAL A 91 8.23 -6.69 10.96
C VAL A 91 8.00 -6.70 12.46
N GLU A 92 8.83 -6.01 13.24
CA GLU A 92 8.70 -5.96 14.71
C GLU A 92 7.39 -5.27 15.11
N GLY A 93 7.01 -4.19 14.41
CA GLY A 93 5.74 -3.52 14.64
C GLY A 93 4.53 -4.40 14.33
N THR A 94 4.57 -5.21 13.26
CA THR A 94 3.51 -6.19 12.99
C THR A 94 3.49 -7.30 14.05
N ALA A 95 4.65 -7.83 14.43
CA ALA A 95 4.78 -8.83 15.49
C ALA A 95 4.17 -8.33 16.81
N ASN A 96 4.44 -7.07 17.19
CA ASN A 96 3.89 -6.44 18.38
C ASN A 96 2.36 -6.34 18.30
N MET A 97 1.82 -5.90 17.17
CA MET A 97 0.38 -5.85 16.97
C MET A 97 -0.28 -7.23 17.03
N VAL A 98 0.36 -8.26 16.45
CA VAL A 98 -0.10 -9.66 16.51
C VAL A 98 -0.08 -10.16 17.95
N ASN A 99 1.00 -9.92 18.70
CA ASN A 99 1.15 -10.38 20.08
C ASN A 99 0.12 -9.71 21.00
N VAL A 100 -0.10 -8.41 20.83
CA VAL A 100 -1.13 -7.70 21.60
C VAL A 100 -2.53 -8.18 21.21
N ALA A 101 -2.78 -8.43 19.93
CA ALA A 101 -4.05 -8.98 19.45
C ALA A 101 -4.37 -10.34 20.08
N LEU A 102 -3.38 -11.25 20.13
CA LEU A 102 -3.46 -12.54 20.81
C LEU A 102 -3.71 -12.37 22.30
N ALA A 103 -2.92 -11.53 22.98
CA ALA A 103 -3.01 -11.33 24.44
C ALA A 103 -4.33 -10.66 24.88
N ARG A 104 -4.99 -9.92 23.99
CA ARG A 104 -6.30 -9.31 24.22
C ARG A 104 -7.46 -10.13 23.65
N GLU A 105 -7.17 -11.28 23.03
CA GLU A 105 -8.16 -12.15 22.40
C GLU A 105 -9.10 -11.38 21.47
N VAL A 106 -8.53 -10.49 20.63
CA VAL A 106 -9.35 -9.69 19.72
C VAL A 106 -10.11 -10.60 18.76
N ASN A 107 -11.38 -10.26 18.49
CA ASN A 107 -12.26 -11.10 17.68
C ASN A 107 -11.80 -11.19 16.23
N TYR A 108 -11.07 -10.18 15.74
CA TYR A 108 -10.62 -10.16 14.35
C TYR A 108 -9.37 -9.30 14.12
N PHE A 109 -8.42 -9.78 13.32
CA PHE A 109 -7.23 -9.04 12.90
C PHE A 109 -7.09 -9.01 11.37
N LEU A 110 -7.17 -7.83 10.77
CA LEU A 110 -6.97 -7.64 9.33
C LEU A 110 -5.61 -6.98 9.07
N HIS A 111 -4.74 -7.65 8.31
CA HIS A 111 -3.46 -7.08 7.89
C HIS A 111 -3.49 -6.56 6.45
N ILE A 112 -3.11 -5.30 6.24
CA ILE A 112 -2.90 -4.73 4.90
C ILE A 112 -1.43 -4.91 4.50
N SER A 113 -1.16 -6.02 3.82
CA SER A 113 0.12 -6.36 3.21
C SER A 113 0.27 -5.68 1.84
N SER A 114 0.86 -6.36 0.86
CA SER A 114 1.01 -5.91 -0.52
C SER A 114 1.24 -7.12 -1.42
N VAL A 115 0.92 -7.02 -2.70
CA VAL A 115 1.38 -8.00 -3.71
C VAL A 115 2.90 -8.14 -3.78
N ALA A 116 3.66 -7.21 -3.18
CA ALA A 116 5.11 -7.33 -3.01
C ALA A 116 5.54 -8.47 -2.08
N ALA A 117 4.65 -8.95 -1.21
CA ALA A 117 4.87 -10.12 -0.35
C ALA A 117 4.55 -11.46 -1.02
N VAL A 118 3.96 -11.45 -2.22
CA VAL A 118 3.55 -12.65 -2.96
C VAL A 118 4.68 -13.09 -3.90
N GLY A 119 4.92 -14.39 -3.95
CA GLY A 119 5.97 -14.98 -4.79
C GLY A 119 5.72 -14.76 -6.28
N LYS A 120 6.81 -14.67 -7.06
CA LYS A 120 6.77 -14.50 -8.51
C LYS A 120 7.63 -15.58 -9.14
N GLN A 121 7.03 -16.53 -9.86
CA GLN A 121 7.80 -17.47 -10.66
C GLN A 121 8.12 -16.86 -12.02
N ARG A 122 9.38 -16.97 -12.47
CA ARG A 122 9.90 -16.32 -13.69
C ARG A 122 9.15 -16.65 -14.98
N SER A 123 8.41 -17.77 -15.02
CA SER A 123 7.69 -18.26 -16.20
C SER A 123 6.19 -17.92 -16.20
N GLN A 124 5.62 -17.43 -15.10
CA GLN A 124 4.17 -17.24 -14.99
C GLN A 124 3.78 -15.79 -15.20
N GLN A 125 2.80 -15.58 -16.09
CA GLN A 125 2.25 -14.25 -16.38
C GLN A 125 1.10 -13.87 -15.44
N LEU A 126 0.44 -14.85 -14.81
CA LEU A 126 -0.66 -14.63 -13.87
C LEU A 126 -0.26 -15.19 -12.50
N ILE A 127 -0.33 -14.36 -11.48
CA ILE A 127 0.04 -14.66 -10.10
C ILE A 127 -1.20 -14.62 -9.21
N ASP A 128 -1.35 -15.61 -8.35
CA ASP A 128 -2.42 -15.72 -7.36
C ASP A 128 -1.84 -16.02 -5.96
N GLU A 129 -2.72 -16.23 -4.98
CA GLU A 129 -2.37 -16.42 -3.57
C GLU A 129 -1.61 -17.72 -3.29
N THR A 130 -1.60 -18.67 -4.22
CA THR A 130 -0.87 -19.94 -4.07
C THR A 130 0.63 -19.80 -4.31
N HIS A 131 1.05 -18.67 -4.91
CA HIS A 131 2.44 -18.43 -5.28
C HIS A 131 3.26 -18.01 -4.06
N LYS A 132 4.11 -18.93 -3.61
CA LYS A 132 4.99 -18.71 -2.45
C LYS A 132 6.26 -18.00 -2.86
N LEU A 133 6.66 -17.04 -2.04
CA LEU A 133 7.94 -16.34 -2.17
C LEU A 133 9.06 -17.24 -1.65
N ASN A 134 10.18 -17.33 -2.38
CA ASN A 134 11.34 -18.09 -1.92
C ASN A 134 12.27 -17.17 -1.12
N PRO A 135 12.69 -17.52 0.10
CA PRO A 135 13.61 -16.70 0.90
C PRO A 135 14.95 -16.39 0.19
N THR A 136 15.32 -17.20 -0.81
CA THR A 136 16.54 -17.02 -1.61
C THR A 136 16.34 -16.13 -2.84
N ASP A 137 15.12 -15.66 -3.10
CA ASP A 137 14.85 -14.73 -4.20
C ASP A 137 15.55 -13.38 -3.96
N ASP A 138 15.99 -12.76 -5.05
CA ASP A 138 16.54 -11.40 -5.03
C ASP A 138 15.41 -10.37 -4.87
N LEU A 139 15.06 -10.10 -3.61
CA LEU A 139 13.98 -9.18 -3.21
C LEU A 139 14.51 -7.77 -2.90
N THR A 140 13.70 -6.76 -3.24
CA THR A 140 13.92 -5.41 -2.70
C THR A 140 13.69 -5.39 -1.19
N GLY A 141 14.31 -4.44 -0.48
CA GLY A 141 14.11 -4.26 0.96
C GLY A 141 12.65 -4.07 1.34
N TYR A 142 11.86 -3.35 0.52
CA TYR A 142 10.42 -3.21 0.71
C TYR A 142 9.68 -4.56 0.61
N ALA A 143 9.92 -5.32 -0.47
CA ALA A 143 9.29 -6.63 -0.68
C ALA A 143 9.63 -7.62 0.45
N ARG A 144 10.91 -7.65 0.86
CA ARG A 144 11.37 -8.43 2.01
C ARG A 144 10.65 -8.02 3.29
N SER A 145 10.56 -6.72 3.60
CA SER A 145 9.86 -6.26 4.82
C SER A 145 8.39 -6.66 4.83
N LYS A 146 7.69 -6.53 3.69
CA LYS A 146 6.27 -6.90 3.58
C LYS A 146 6.05 -8.41 3.71
N TRP A 147 6.91 -9.21 3.10
CA TRP A 147 6.87 -10.66 3.25
C TRP A 147 7.11 -11.10 4.69
N LEU A 148 8.15 -10.58 5.36
CA LEU A 148 8.45 -10.91 6.76
C LEU A 148 7.35 -10.44 7.73
N SER A 149 6.78 -9.26 7.51
CA SER A 149 5.63 -8.78 8.30
C SER A 149 4.43 -9.70 8.16
N GLU A 150 4.19 -10.21 6.95
CA GLU A 150 3.11 -11.16 6.71
C GLU A 150 3.36 -12.50 7.41
N MET A 151 4.62 -12.95 7.51
CA MET A 151 4.96 -14.16 8.26
C MET A 151 4.59 -14.05 9.75
N GLU A 152 4.68 -12.87 10.35
CA GLU A 152 4.20 -12.63 11.72
C GLU A 152 2.69 -12.81 11.85
N VAL A 153 1.92 -12.42 10.83
CA VAL A 153 0.47 -12.64 10.81
C VAL A 153 0.14 -14.11 10.62
N TRP A 154 0.87 -14.83 9.75
CA TRP A 154 0.74 -16.28 9.62
C TRP A 154 1.10 -17.03 10.90
N ARG A 155 2.13 -16.57 11.61
CA ARG A 155 2.45 -17.05 12.96
C ARG A 155 1.27 -16.84 13.90
N GLY A 156 0.72 -15.62 13.96
CA GLY A 156 -0.46 -15.32 14.76
C GLY A 156 -1.66 -16.22 14.44
N ILE A 157 -1.96 -16.45 13.16
CA ILE A 157 -3.00 -17.39 12.72
C ILE A 157 -2.73 -18.80 13.25
N SER A 158 -1.48 -19.26 13.17
CA SER A 158 -1.08 -20.59 13.67
C SER A 158 -1.18 -20.71 15.20
N GLU A 159 -1.07 -19.58 15.91
CA GLU A 159 -1.26 -19.47 17.36
C GLU A 159 -2.73 -19.26 17.76
N GLY A 160 -3.66 -19.18 16.79
CA GLY A 160 -5.10 -19.09 17.02
C GLY A 160 -5.71 -17.70 16.82
N LEU A 161 -4.95 -16.71 16.34
CA LEU A 161 -5.49 -15.38 16.03
C LEU A 161 -6.48 -15.46 14.85
N PRO A 162 -7.74 -15.02 15.00
CA PRO A 162 -8.67 -14.92 13.89
C PRO A 162 -8.25 -13.77 12.96
N ALA A 163 -7.46 -14.08 11.92
CA ALA A 163 -6.88 -13.07 11.06
C ALA A 163 -7.01 -13.36 9.57
N ALA A 164 -7.02 -12.29 8.77
CA ALA A 164 -6.89 -12.34 7.32
C ALA A 164 -5.86 -11.32 6.82
N ILE A 165 -5.32 -11.62 5.65
CA ILE A 165 -4.32 -10.78 4.99
C ILE A 165 -4.88 -10.27 3.66
N VAL A 166 -4.66 -9.00 3.37
CA VAL A 166 -5.04 -8.38 2.10
C VAL A 166 -3.78 -7.87 1.41
N ASN A 167 -3.59 -8.27 0.15
CA ASN A 167 -2.42 -7.95 -0.66
C ASN A 167 -2.84 -7.02 -1.82
N PRO A 168 -3.00 -5.70 -1.58
CA PRO A 168 -3.31 -4.78 -2.66
C PRO A 168 -2.13 -4.62 -3.62
N SER A 169 -2.47 -4.41 -4.90
CA SER A 169 -1.56 -3.97 -5.95
C SER A 169 -1.29 -2.44 -5.83
N LEU A 170 -1.01 -1.73 -6.93
CA LEU A 170 -0.86 -0.28 -6.86
C LEU A 170 -2.22 0.36 -6.54
N VAL A 171 -2.38 0.79 -5.28
CA VAL A 171 -3.59 1.46 -4.82
C VAL A 171 -3.66 2.86 -5.41
N LEU A 172 -4.70 3.18 -6.17
CA LEU A 172 -4.95 4.51 -6.73
C LEU A 172 -6.05 5.21 -5.94
N GLY A 173 -5.78 6.45 -5.52
CA GLY A 173 -6.73 7.26 -4.77
C GLY A 173 -6.22 8.69 -4.52
N PRO A 174 -7.12 9.65 -4.27
CA PRO A 174 -6.79 10.98 -3.78
C PRO A 174 -6.03 10.93 -2.45
N GLY A 175 -4.74 11.24 -2.49
CA GLY A 175 -3.85 11.27 -1.32
C GLY A 175 -3.08 12.59 -1.21
N GLU A 176 -2.03 12.60 -0.40
CA GLU A 176 -1.05 13.69 -0.36
C GLU A 176 -0.16 13.62 -1.62
N LEU A 177 -0.02 14.72 -2.37
CA LEU A 177 0.64 14.73 -3.70
C LEU A 177 2.10 14.25 -3.70
N ASN A 178 2.79 14.38 -2.57
CA ASN A 178 4.20 14.02 -2.42
C ASN A 178 4.41 12.61 -1.85
N ARG A 179 3.35 11.80 -1.73
CA ARG A 179 3.41 10.48 -1.10
C ARG A 179 2.67 9.42 -1.90
N SER A 180 3.07 8.17 -1.68
CA SER A 180 2.40 6.99 -2.25
C SER A 180 2.26 7.06 -3.79
N SER A 181 1.24 6.39 -4.33
CA SER A 181 0.85 6.38 -5.75
C SER A 181 0.34 7.72 -6.26
N THR A 182 -0.06 8.65 -5.39
CA THR A 182 -0.52 9.99 -5.78
C THR A 182 0.58 10.79 -6.50
N GLN A 183 1.85 10.43 -6.28
CA GLN A 183 2.99 10.96 -7.04
C GLN A 183 2.89 10.76 -8.56
N ILE A 184 2.15 9.74 -9.03
CA ILE A 184 1.88 9.55 -10.46
C ILE A 184 1.05 10.73 -11.00
N PHE A 185 0.03 11.16 -10.26
CA PHE A 185 -0.78 12.30 -10.66
C PHE A 185 0.04 13.60 -10.64
N LYS A 186 0.88 13.80 -9.62
CA LYS A 186 1.82 14.94 -9.57
C LYS A 186 2.79 14.93 -10.77
N TYR A 187 3.38 13.78 -11.09
CA TYR A 187 4.31 13.62 -12.21
C TYR A 187 3.68 14.05 -13.54
N ILE A 188 2.42 13.68 -13.77
CA ILE A 188 1.65 14.05 -14.97
C ILE A 188 1.21 15.51 -14.92
N GLN A 189 0.82 16.02 -13.75
CA GLN A 189 0.49 17.43 -13.56
C GLN A 189 1.69 18.33 -13.90
N GLU A 190 2.90 17.93 -13.50
CA GLU A 190 4.16 18.60 -13.85
C GLU A 190 4.59 18.39 -15.32
N GLN A 191 3.78 17.69 -16.12
CA GLN A 191 4.03 17.43 -17.55
C GLN A 191 5.43 16.85 -17.84
N ARG A 192 5.88 15.96 -16.94
CA ARG A 192 7.14 15.25 -17.13
C ARG A 192 7.05 14.35 -18.37
N ARG A 193 8.16 14.17 -19.08
CA ARG A 193 8.16 13.62 -20.45
C ARG A 193 8.39 12.11 -20.55
N PHE A 194 8.85 11.47 -19.48
CA PHE A 194 9.38 10.11 -19.53
C PHE A 194 8.38 9.06 -19.03
N TYR A 195 8.41 7.88 -19.63
CA TYR A 195 7.69 6.71 -19.11
C TYR A 195 8.48 5.43 -19.34
N THR A 196 8.14 4.37 -18.60
CA THR A 196 8.81 3.06 -18.66
C THR A 196 7.97 2.02 -19.39
N SER A 197 8.57 0.92 -19.83
CA SER A 197 7.93 -0.14 -20.61
C SER A 197 7.11 -1.16 -19.82
N GLY A 198 7.14 -1.10 -18.48
CA GLY A 198 6.53 -2.12 -17.63
C GLY A 198 5.00 -2.11 -17.61
N VAL A 199 4.46 -3.16 -17.00
CA VAL A 199 3.06 -3.30 -16.63
C VAL A 199 2.88 -2.92 -15.16
N VAL A 200 1.77 -2.27 -14.87
CA VAL A 200 1.30 -1.93 -13.54
C VAL A 200 -0.03 -2.66 -13.29
N ASN A 201 -0.15 -3.25 -12.10
CA ASN A 201 -1.39 -3.81 -11.59
C ASN A 201 -1.97 -2.79 -10.62
N TYR A 202 -3.26 -2.49 -10.72
CA TYR A 202 -3.89 -1.40 -9.98
C TYR A 202 -5.14 -1.84 -9.23
N VAL A 203 -5.51 -1.07 -8.22
CA VAL A 203 -6.78 -1.22 -7.50
C VAL A 203 -7.23 0.14 -6.97
N ASP A 204 -8.54 0.42 -6.97
CA ASP A 204 -9.08 1.64 -6.38
C ASP A 204 -9.03 1.56 -4.84
N VAL A 205 -8.59 2.63 -4.17
CA VAL A 205 -8.58 2.68 -2.69
C VAL A 205 -9.96 2.45 -2.07
N ARG A 206 -11.04 2.82 -2.77
CA ARG A 206 -12.43 2.58 -2.35
C ARG A 206 -12.76 1.09 -2.36
N ASP A 207 -12.26 0.36 -3.36
CA ASP A 207 -12.40 -1.10 -3.41
C ASP A 207 -11.62 -1.75 -2.27
N VAL A 208 -10.38 -1.31 -2.03
CA VAL A 208 -9.57 -1.84 -0.90
C VAL A 208 -10.30 -1.66 0.43
N ALA A 209 -10.87 -0.48 0.68
CA ALA A 209 -11.61 -0.21 1.90
C ALA A 209 -12.91 -1.03 2.02
N GLU A 210 -13.64 -1.19 0.92
CA GLU A 210 -14.85 -2.01 0.87
C GLU A 210 -14.53 -3.50 1.13
N VAL A 211 -13.48 -4.02 0.50
CA VAL A 211 -13.02 -5.40 0.69
C VAL A 211 -12.55 -5.64 2.11
N ALA A 212 -11.73 -4.73 2.65
CA ALA A 212 -11.25 -4.82 4.02
C ALA A 212 -12.41 -5.02 5.00
N ARG A 213 -13.45 -4.19 4.90
CA ARG A 213 -14.65 -4.33 5.73
C ARG A 213 -15.39 -5.65 5.45
N LYS A 214 -15.68 -5.97 4.18
CA LYS A 214 -16.44 -7.18 3.83
C LYS A 214 -15.76 -8.48 4.28
N ILE A 215 -14.44 -8.53 4.26
CA ILE A 215 -13.65 -9.67 4.80
C ILE A 215 -13.88 -9.81 6.30
N MET A 216 -13.84 -8.70 7.05
CA MET A 216 -14.11 -8.68 8.48
C MET A 216 -15.56 -9.09 8.79
N ASP A 217 -16.53 -8.53 8.08
CA ASP A 217 -17.96 -8.84 8.29
C ASP A 217 -18.30 -10.31 8.00
N ALA A 218 -17.67 -10.87 6.97
CA ALA A 218 -17.85 -12.26 6.58
C ALA A 218 -17.08 -13.24 7.49
N GLY A 219 -16.25 -12.75 8.41
CA GLY A 219 -15.46 -13.58 9.32
C GLY A 219 -14.46 -14.48 8.59
N LEU A 220 -14.00 -14.10 7.40
CA LEU A 220 -13.07 -14.92 6.62
C LEU A 220 -11.69 -14.89 7.29
N THR A 221 -11.16 -16.02 7.76
CA THR A 221 -9.87 -16.06 8.47
C THR A 221 -8.94 -17.13 7.90
N GLY A 222 -7.66 -17.08 8.25
CA GLY A 222 -6.66 -18.08 7.85
C GLY A 222 -6.22 -17.97 6.39
N GLU A 223 -6.55 -16.87 5.73
CA GLU A 223 -6.39 -16.70 4.29
C GLU A 223 -5.77 -15.35 3.94
N ARG A 224 -5.12 -15.30 2.77
CA ARG A 224 -4.76 -14.05 2.10
C ARG A 224 -5.62 -13.81 0.85
N TYR A 225 -5.76 -12.56 0.46
CA TYR A 225 -6.55 -12.11 -0.70
C TYR A 225 -5.81 -11.03 -1.49
N ILE A 226 -5.51 -11.29 -2.77
CA ILE A 226 -4.92 -10.29 -3.66
C ILE A 226 -6.00 -9.33 -4.16
N LEU A 227 -5.72 -8.03 -4.07
CA LEU A 227 -6.60 -6.99 -4.61
C LEU A 227 -5.95 -6.29 -5.81
N SER A 228 -6.38 -6.68 -6.99
CA SER A 228 -5.95 -6.17 -8.28
C SER A 228 -7.15 -6.12 -9.23
N ALA A 229 -7.64 -4.91 -9.52
CA ALA A 229 -8.75 -4.68 -10.43
C ALA A 229 -8.39 -4.99 -11.89
N GLY A 230 -7.09 -4.95 -12.21
CA GLY A 230 -6.58 -5.31 -13.53
C GLY A 230 -5.15 -4.82 -13.71
N SER A 231 -4.69 -4.88 -14.95
CA SER A 231 -3.35 -4.45 -15.35
C SER A 231 -3.40 -3.49 -16.54
N ALA A 232 -2.40 -2.62 -16.62
CA ALA A 232 -2.20 -1.71 -17.74
C ALA A 232 -0.70 -1.48 -17.95
N THR A 233 -0.29 -1.09 -19.15
CA THR A 233 1.06 -0.55 -19.34
C THR A 233 1.18 0.81 -18.64
N TYR A 234 2.40 1.18 -18.22
CA TYR A 234 2.63 2.54 -17.69
C TYR A 234 2.21 3.62 -18.68
N LYS A 235 2.36 3.38 -19.99
CA LYS A 235 1.89 4.28 -21.03
C LYS A 235 0.38 4.50 -20.95
N GLN A 236 -0.41 3.41 -20.91
CA GLN A 236 -1.87 3.48 -20.79
C GLN A 236 -2.31 4.16 -19.49
N LEU A 237 -1.67 3.85 -18.36
CA LEU A 237 -1.94 4.51 -17.09
C LEU A 237 -1.69 6.02 -17.20
N PHE A 238 -0.52 6.42 -17.68
CA PHE A 238 -0.13 7.83 -17.79
C PHE A 238 -1.01 8.59 -18.78
N ASP A 239 -1.40 7.97 -19.91
CA ASP A 239 -2.32 8.56 -20.88
C ASP A 239 -3.70 8.81 -20.26
N LYS A 240 -4.25 7.85 -19.51
CA LYS A 240 -5.52 8.01 -18.80
C LYS A 240 -5.44 9.07 -17.70
N VAL A 241 -4.34 9.14 -16.95
CA VAL A 241 -4.12 10.17 -15.92
C VAL A 241 -4.01 11.55 -16.56
N ALA A 242 -3.29 11.67 -17.67
CA ALA A 242 -3.15 12.93 -18.41
C ALA A 242 -4.50 13.42 -18.92
N GLN A 243 -5.33 12.53 -19.47
CA GLN A 243 -6.69 12.84 -19.87
C GLN A 243 -7.55 13.31 -18.69
N ALA A 244 -7.47 12.65 -17.53
CA ALA A 244 -8.26 13.02 -16.35
C ALA A 244 -7.85 14.35 -15.71
N LEU A 245 -6.60 14.79 -15.91
CA LEU A 245 -6.06 16.06 -15.39
C LEU A 245 -6.07 17.19 -16.44
N ASP A 246 -6.53 16.92 -17.66
CA ASP A 246 -6.40 17.82 -18.82
C ASP A 246 -4.94 18.29 -19.03
N LYS A 247 -4.02 17.33 -19.09
CA LYS A 247 -2.57 17.53 -19.27
C LYS A 247 -2.03 16.72 -20.44
N ARG A 248 -0.79 17.03 -20.84
CA ARG A 248 -0.08 16.29 -21.89
C ARG A 248 0.52 15.00 -21.32
N PRO A 249 0.33 13.85 -21.98
CA PRO A 249 0.93 12.61 -21.52
C PRO A 249 2.44 12.57 -21.82
N PRO A 250 3.22 11.85 -21.00
CA PRO A 250 4.61 11.52 -21.29
C PRO A 250 4.72 10.76 -22.63
N ASN A 251 5.67 11.16 -23.46
CA ASN A 251 5.85 10.63 -24.82
C ASN A 251 7.24 10.02 -25.07
N ILE A 252 8.20 10.17 -24.15
CA ILE A 252 9.56 9.61 -24.29
C ILE A 252 9.65 8.29 -23.52
N LYS A 253 9.78 7.18 -24.26
CA LYS A 253 9.99 5.85 -23.67
C LYS A 253 11.44 5.70 -23.19
N VAL A 254 11.61 5.39 -21.91
CA VAL A 254 12.92 5.05 -21.32
C VAL A 254 13.02 3.53 -21.24
N GLY A 255 13.90 2.94 -22.05
CA GLY A 255 14.18 1.51 -22.03
C GLY A 255 15.11 1.10 -20.89
N VAL A 256 15.08 -0.18 -20.52
CA VAL A 256 15.95 -0.78 -19.49
C VAL A 256 17.45 -0.44 -19.68
N PRO A 257 18.02 -0.40 -20.90
CA PRO A 257 19.42 -0.03 -21.07
C PRO A 257 19.72 1.40 -20.59
N LEU A 258 18.87 2.37 -20.95
CA LEU A 258 19.05 3.76 -20.55
C LEU A 258 18.89 3.95 -19.03
N ILE A 259 17.98 3.22 -18.39
CA ILE A 259 17.82 3.21 -16.92
C ILE A 259 19.09 2.67 -16.24
N LYS A 260 19.67 1.59 -16.76
CA LYS A 260 20.92 1.03 -16.23
C LYS A 260 22.10 2.00 -16.40
N TRP A 261 22.19 2.67 -17.54
CA TRP A 261 23.23 3.68 -17.79
C TRP A 261 23.10 4.89 -16.86
N VAL A 262 21.88 5.42 -16.68
CA VAL A 262 21.64 6.54 -15.76
C VAL A 262 21.86 6.13 -14.30
N SER A 263 21.44 4.91 -13.90
CA SER A 263 21.73 4.38 -12.57
C SER A 263 23.24 4.20 -12.33
N ALA A 264 24.01 3.75 -13.32
CA ALA A 264 25.47 3.63 -13.20
C ALA A 264 26.16 5.00 -13.05
N LEU A 265 25.73 6.00 -13.83
CA LEU A 265 26.22 7.38 -13.71
C LEU A 265 25.86 8.01 -12.36
N ASP A 266 24.65 7.73 -11.87
CA ASP A 266 24.18 8.23 -10.58
C ASP A 266 24.82 7.51 -9.39
N GLN A 267 25.16 6.22 -9.52
CA GLN A 267 26.00 5.50 -8.54
C GLN A 267 27.42 6.04 -8.51
N ALA A 268 28.03 6.34 -9.68
CA ALA A 268 29.34 6.99 -9.74
C ALA A 268 29.29 8.39 -9.10
N ARG A 269 28.24 9.17 -9.35
CA ARG A 269 28.00 10.46 -8.70
C ARG A 269 27.78 10.30 -7.19
N THR A 270 27.02 9.29 -6.75
CA THR A 270 26.76 8.98 -5.34
C THR A 270 28.06 8.60 -4.62
N PHE A 271 28.92 7.82 -5.26
CA PHE A 271 30.24 7.48 -4.74
C PHE A 271 31.13 8.72 -4.57
N LEU A 272 31.08 9.64 -5.54
CA LEU A 272 31.85 10.89 -5.51
C LEU A 272 31.28 11.96 -4.56
N THR A 273 29.96 12.06 -4.42
CA THR A 273 29.27 13.15 -3.71
C THR A 273 28.68 12.75 -2.36
N LYS A 274 28.66 11.44 -2.03
CA LYS A 274 27.99 10.84 -0.85
C LYS A 274 26.49 11.12 -0.73
N GLN A 275 25.89 11.79 -1.71
CA GLN A 275 24.45 12.06 -1.80
C GLN A 275 23.67 10.80 -2.22
N PRO A 276 22.41 10.64 -1.80
CA PRO A 276 21.62 9.47 -2.17
C PRO A 276 21.37 9.41 -3.69
N PRO A 277 21.26 8.20 -4.28
CA PRO A 277 20.99 8.04 -5.70
C PRO A 277 19.61 8.59 -6.06
N LEU A 278 19.54 9.36 -7.15
CA LEU A 278 18.33 9.85 -7.80
C LEU A 278 17.61 8.80 -8.64
N VAL A 279 18.29 7.73 -9.07
CA VAL A 279 17.70 6.65 -9.89
C VAL A 279 17.91 5.30 -9.19
N SER A 280 16.85 4.74 -8.60
CA SER A 280 16.92 3.46 -7.89
C SER A 280 16.90 2.25 -8.85
N ASN A 281 17.55 1.16 -8.46
CA ASN A 281 17.51 -0.12 -9.17
C ASN A 281 16.08 -0.66 -9.34
N GLU A 282 15.13 -0.16 -8.56
CA GLU A 282 13.72 -0.52 -8.59
C GLU A 282 13.04 -0.04 -9.88
N LEU A 283 13.45 1.11 -10.45
CA LEU A 283 12.93 1.57 -11.76
C LEU A 283 13.25 0.56 -12.87
N ALA A 284 14.40 -0.11 -12.81
CA ALA A 284 14.76 -1.16 -13.75
C ALA A 284 13.96 -2.45 -13.52
N GLN A 285 13.58 -2.75 -12.28
CA GLN A 285 12.72 -3.90 -11.95
C GLN A 285 11.27 -3.66 -12.38
N VAL A 286 10.76 -2.43 -12.17
CA VAL A 286 9.46 -1.98 -12.67
C VAL A 286 9.41 -2.02 -14.20
N ALA A 287 10.48 -1.60 -14.89
CA ALA A 287 10.56 -1.62 -16.35
C ALA A 287 10.50 -3.03 -16.97
N LYS A 288 10.92 -4.05 -16.20
CA LYS A 288 10.89 -5.46 -16.57
C LYS A 288 9.61 -6.18 -16.15
N ASN A 289 8.74 -5.52 -15.38
CA ASN A 289 7.55 -6.15 -14.86
C ASN A 289 6.54 -6.41 -15.99
N THR A 290 6.18 -7.67 -16.20
CA THR A 290 5.21 -8.12 -17.20
C THR A 290 4.10 -8.99 -16.60
N HIS A 291 4.16 -9.28 -15.29
CA HIS A 291 3.18 -10.16 -14.65
C HIS A 291 1.91 -9.42 -14.24
N THR A 292 0.83 -10.18 -14.14
CA THR A 292 -0.49 -9.76 -13.71
C THR A 292 -0.92 -10.53 -12.46
N TYR A 293 -1.85 -9.95 -11.70
CA TYR A 293 -2.39 -10.59 -10.50
C TYR A 293 -3.86 -10.96 -10.65
N SER A 294 -4.23 -12.14 -10.15
CA SER A 294 -5.61 -12.60 -10.07
C SER A 294 -6.25 -12.14 -8.77
N SER A 295 -7.47 -11.63 -8.84
CA SER A 295 -8.32 -11.32 -7.68
C SER A 295 -9.51 -12.28 -7.55
N LYS A 296 -9.54 -13.36 -8.33
CA LYS A 296 -10.69 -14.28 -8.41
C LYS A 296 -11.15 -14.78 -7.06
N LYS A 297 -10.20 -15.12 -6.17
CA LYS A 297 -10.48 -15.64 -4.82
C LYS A 297 -11.38 -14.69 -4.02
N VAL A 298 -11.07 -13.39 -4.02
CA VAL A 298 -11.85 -12.40 -3.27
C VAL A 298 -13.14 -12.00 -3.99
N GLU A 299 -13.12 -11.98 -5.33
CA GLU A 299 -14.31 -11.74 -6.15
C GLU A 299 -15.38 -12.81 -5.92
N GLU A 300 -14.99 -14.08 -5.89
CA GLU A 300 -15.87 -15.22 -5.63
C GLU A 300 -16.34 -15.25 -4.17
N ALA A 301 -15.44 -15.04 -3.20
CA ALA A 301 -15.78 -15.06 -1.78
C ALA A 301 -16.75 -13.95 -1.36
N LEU A 302 -16.61 -12.74 -1.92
CA LEU A 302 -17.38 -11.57 -1.50
C LEU A 302 -18.41 -11.10 -2.53
N LYS A 303 -18.48 -11.75 -3.70
CA LYS A 303 -19.33 -11.37 -4.84
C LYS A 303 -19.17 -9.90 -5.22
N ILE A 304 -17.92 -9.47 -5.34
CA ILE A 304 -17.56 -8.08 -5.65
C ILE A 304 -17.06 -7.94 -7.09
N GLN A 305 -17.15 -6.72 -7.61
CA GLN A 305 -16.53 -6.31 -8.85
C GLN A 305 -15.70 -5.06 -8.58
N PHE A 306 -14.44 -5.09 -9.02
CA PHE A 306 -13.55 -3.95 -8.87
C PHE A 306 -13.85 -2.85 -9.88
N ARG A 307 -13.54 -1.61 -9.50
CA ARG A 307 -13.69 -0.44 -10.36
C ARG A 307 -12.63 -0.46 -11.46
N SER A 308 -13.04 -0.02 -12.65
CA SER A 308 -12.13 0.07 -13.79
C SER A 308 -11.05 1.14 -13.60
N LEU A 309 -9.94 1.01 -14.33
CA LEU A 309 -8.88 2.02 -14.34
C LEU A 309 -9.40 3.41 -14.70
N GLU A 310 -10.31 3.47 -15.67
CA GLU A 310 -10.84 4.73 -16.19
C GLU A 310 -11.72 5.44 -15.16
N GLU A 311 -12.61 4.71 -14.50
CA GLU A 311 -13.42 5.26 -13.41
C GLU A 311 -12.53 5.77 -12.28
N THR A 312 -11.57 4.94 -11.86
CA THR A 312 -10.63 5.23 -10.77
C THR A 312 -9.84 6.50 -11.05
N VAL A 313 -9.21 6.59 -12.22
CA VAL A 313 -8.35 7.71 -12.61
C VAL A 313 -9.15 8.99 -12.84
N ARG A 314 -10.35 8.91 -13.43
CA ARG A 314 -11.24 10.06 -13.59
C ARG A 314 -11.67 10.64 -12.24
N TRP A 315 -12.06 9.79 -11.30
CA TRP A 315 -12.40 10.20 -9.95
C TRP A 315 -11.19 10.82 -9.24
N CYS A 316 -10.02 10.18 -9.31
CA CYS A 316 -8.78 10.70 -8.73
C CYS A 316 -8.42 12.08 -9.31
N GLY A 317 -8.47 12.23 -10.62
CA GLY A 317 -8.16 13.50 -11.31
C GLY A 317 -9.07 14.63 -10.82
N LYS A 318 -10.39 14.38 -10.76
CA LYS A 318 -11.37 15.36 -10.27
C LYS A 318 -11.09 15.82 -8.84
N GLU A 319 -10.81 14.89 -7.93
CA GLU A 319 -10.59 15.22 -6.52
C GLU A 319 -9.21 15.85 -6.27
N LEU A 320 -8.19 15.46 -7.02
CA LEU A 320 -6.84 16.00 -6.89
C LEU A 320 -6.71 17.39 -7.52
N SER A 321 -7.36 17.67 -8.66
CA SER A 321 -7.35 19.02 -9.26
C SER A 321 -7.87 20.09 -8.29
N LYS A 322 -8.94 19.79 -7.55
CA LYS A 322 -9.48 20.68 -6.50
C LYS A 322 -8.46 20.99 -5.39
N LYS A 323 -7.60 20.02 -5.05
CA LYS A 323 -6.54 20.20 -4.03
C LYS A 323 -5.35 20.98 -4.60
N MET A 324 -5.01 20.71 -5.85
CA MET A 324 -3.91 21.35 -6.57
C MET A 324 -4.16 22.85 -6.81
N GLU A 325 -5.40 23.26 -7.06
CA GLU A 325 -5.77 24.68 -7.19
C GLU A 325 -5.64 25.48 -5.88
N LYS A 326 -5.66 24.79 -4.73
CA LYS A 326 -5.63 25.42 -3.39
C LYS A 326 -4.23 25.53 -2.77
N SER A 327 -3.20 24.94 -3.37
CA SER A 327 -1.80 25.07 -2.93
C SER A 327 -1.04 25.95 -3.93
N PRO A 328 -0.66 27.20 -3.58
CA PRO A 328 0.26 27.95 -4.42
C PRO A 328 1.61 27.22 -4.48
N MET A 329 2.18 27.16 -5.69
CA MET A 329 3.53 26.63 -5.95
C MET A 329 4.59 27.37 -5.14
#